data_AF-A0ABD6F4F7-F1
#
_entry.id   AF-A0ABD6F4F7-F1
#
_cell.length_a   1.000
_cell.length_b   1.000
_cell.length_c   1.000
_cell.angle_alpha   90.00
_cell.angle_beta   90.00
_cell.angle_gamma   90.00
#
_symmetry.space_group_name_H-M   'P 1'
#
loop_
_entity.id
_entity.type
_entity.pdbx_description
1 polymer ?
#
loop_
_entity_poly.entity_id
_entity_poly.type
_entity_poly.pdbx_seq_one_letter_code
_entity_poly.pdbx_strand_id
1 'polypeptide(L)'
;YLDVNSWMEVAEERFIGKLCGFPLCDNFVQLKQVQKYRIDRRNRKIFEKCTDMQKYCCEQCFLMAASIRGQLPEEPLWITGPRLRER
;
A
#
# COMPACT_ATOMS: atom_id res chain seq x y z
N TYR A 1 16.37 1.14 -2.35
CA TYR A 1 15.80 2.46 -2.03
C TYR A 1 14.33 2.42 -2.38
N LEU A 2 13.45 2.97 -1.56
CA LEU A 2 12.00 3.01 -1.79
C LEU A 2 11.54 4.45 -1.66
N ASP A 3 10.72 4.92 -2.60
CA ASP A 3 9.86 6.09 -2.45
C ASP A 3 8.45 5.62 -2.05
N VAL A 4 7.57 6.57 -1.75
CA VAL A 4 6.18 6.26 -1.37
C VAL A 4 5.47 5.46 -2.45
N ASN A 5 5.71 5.76 -3.73
CA ASN A 5 5.07 5.05 -4.84
C ASN A 5 5.51 3.59 -4.93
N SER A 6 6.83 3.32 -4.96
CA SER A 6 7.37 1.96 -5.01
C SER A 6 6.94 1.14 -3.77
N TRP A 7 6.79 1.77 -2.61
CA TRP A 7 6.26 1.10 -1.42
C TRP A 7 4.81 0.65 -1.59
N MET A 8 3.97 1.49 -2.20
CA MET A 8 2.57 1.15 -2.48
C MET A 8 2.46 0.02 -3.51
N GLU A 9 3.31 0.03 -4.54
CA GLU A 9 3.39 -1.05 -5.53
C GLU A 9 3.78 -2.39 -4.88
N VAL A 10 4.77 -2.40 -3.98
CA VAL A 10 5.14 -3.60 -3.21
C VAL A 10 3.97 -4.13 -2.39
N ALA A 11 3.22 -3.26 -1.72
CA ALA A 11 2.04 -3.68 -0.95
C ALA A 11 0.94 -4.25 -1.85
N GLU A 12 0.75 -3.70 -3.04
CA GLU A 12 -0.22 -4.18 -4.05
C GLU A 12 0.19 -5.55 -4.61
N GLU A 13 1.44 -5.72 -5.03
CA GLU A 13 1.98 -6.99 -5.55
C GLU A 13 1.87 -8.11 -4.51
N ARG A 14 2.18 -7.80 -3.24
CA ARG A 14 1.99 -8.74 -2.13
C ARG A 14 0.52 -9.13 -1.96
N PHE A 15 -0.40 -8.17 -2.03
CA PHE A 15 -1.82 -8.44 -1.92
C PHE A 15 -2.38 -9.28 -3.08
N ILE A 16 -1.93 -9.02 -4.33
CA ILE A 16 -2.22 -9.87 -5.50
C ILE A 16 -1.75 -11.30 -5.24
N GLY A 17 -0.55 -11.45 -4.65
CA GLY A 17 0.01 -12.72 -4.17
C GLY A 17 -0.67 -13.31 -2.92
N LYS A 18 -1.75 -12.71 -2.42
CA LYS A 18 -2.49 -13.10 -1.19
C LYS A 18 -1.66 -13.03 0.09
N LEU A 19 -0.58 -12.27 0.10
CA LEU A 19 0.26 -12.02 1.28
C LEU A 19 -0.09 -10.67 1.91
N CYS A 20 0.22 -10.54 3.19
CA CYS A 20 0.11 -9.28 3.91
C CYS A 20 0.98 -8.22 3.22
N GLY A 21 0.41 -7.06 2.93
CA GLY A 21 1.08 -5.94 2.28
C GLY A 21 2.23 -5.36 3.11
N PHE A 22 2.33 -5.71 4.42
CA PHE A 22 3.48 -5.38 5.22
C PHE A 22 4.66 -6.32 4.89
N PRO A 23 5.80 -5.82 4.39
CA PRO A 23 6.87 -6.68 3.85
C PRO A 23 7.51 -7.65 4.85
N LEU A 24 7.47 -7.35 6.15
CA LEU A 24 8.02 -8.20 7.22
C LEU A 24 7.03 -9.23 7.75
N CYS A 25 5.85 -9.35 7.13
CA CYS A 25 4.80 -10.26 7.56
C CYS A 25 4.45 -11.25 6.45
N ASP A 26 4.64 -12.54 6.72
CA ASP A 26 4.37 -13.63 5.77
C ASP A 26 2.96 -14.23 5.90
N ASN A 27 2.10 -13.61 6.72
CA ASN A 27 0.72 -14.06 6.85
C ASN A 27 -0.05 -13.86 5.55
N PHE A 28 -0.92 -14.82 5.26
CA PHE A 28 -1.86 -14.71 4.15
C PHE A 28 -3.00 -13.76 4.48
N VAL A 29 -3.52 -13.10 3.45
CA VAL A 29 -4.68 -12.23 3.56
C VAL A 29 -5.85 -12.88 2.83
N GLN A 30 -7.01 -12.90 3.49
CA GLN A 30 -8.23 -13.39 2.86
C GLN A 30 -8.73 -12.37 1.85
N LEU A 31 -8.81 -12.79 0.59
CA LEU A 31 -9.51 -12.03 -0.45
C LEU A 31 -11.00 -12.01 -0.13
N LYS A 32 -11.46 -10.94 0.51
CA LYS A 32 -12.89 -10.63 0.54
C LYS A 32 -13.26 -10.09 -0.83
N GLN A 33 -14.20 -10.75 -1.51
CA GLN A 33 -14.81 -10.18 -2.71
C GLN A 33 -15.64 -8.96 -2.31
N VAL A 34 -15.00 -7.80 -2.24
CA VAL A 34 -15.65 -6.54 -1.93
C VAL A 34 -15.78 -5.77 -3.23
N GLN A 35 -16.99 -5.31 -3.52
CA GLN A 35 -17.25 -4.44 -4.65
C GLN A 35 -16.39 -3.17 -4.52
N LYS A 36 -15.43 -2.97 -5.44
CA LYS A 36 -14.50 -1.83 -5.45
C LYS A 36 -15.24 -0.48 -5.52
N TYR A 37 -16.34 -0.45 -6.26
CA TYR A 37 -17.09 0.77 -6.55
C TYR A 37 -18.49 0.74 -5.96
N ARG A 38 -18.90 1.80 -5.25
CA ARG A 38 -20.29 2.03 -4.82
C ARG A 38 -20.89 3.16 -5.66
N ILE A 39 -21.90 2.82 -6.48
CA ILE A 39 -22.60 3.79 -7.31
C ILE A 39 -23.74 4.43 -6.51
N ASP A 40 -23.62 5.71 -6.21
CA ASP A 40 -24.69 6.51 -5.63
C ASP A 40 -25.47 7.22 -6.74
N ARG A 41 -26.61 6.66 -7.10
CA ARG A 41 -27.50 7.19 -8.14
C ARG A 41 -28.17 8.50 -7.73
N ARG A 42 -28.38 8.75 -6.43
CA ARG A 42 -29.05 9.95 -5.93
C ARG A 42 -28.18 11.18 -6.14
N ASN A 43 -26.89 11.05 -5.82
CA ASN A 43 -25.92 12.12 -5.97
C ASN A 43 -25.15 12.08 -7.30
N ARG A 44 -25.39 11.07 -8.15
CA ARG A 44 -24.62 10.79 -9.38
C ARG A 44 -23.11 10.74 -9.12
N LYS A 45 -22.72 10.04 -8.04
CA LYS A 45 -21.31 9.87 -7.64
C LYS A 45 -20.92 8.41 -7.58
N ILE A 46 -19.69 8.11 -7.97
CA ILE A 46 -19.07 6.79 -7.79
C ILE A 46 -18.05 6.93 -6.67
N PHE A 47 -18.22 6.13 -5.63
CA PHE A 47 -17.27 6.07 -4.52
C PHE A 47 -16.40 4.82 -4.68
N GLU A 48 -15.09 4.97 -4.48
CA GLU A 48 -14.23 3.83 -4.24
C GLU A 48 -14.36 3.42 -2.78
N LYS A 49 -14.63 2.14 -2.52
CA LYS A 49 -14.51 1.61 -1.15
C LYS A 49 -13.02 1.59 -0.81
N CYS A 50 -12.65 2.26 0.28
CA CYS A 50 -11.28 2.23 0.78
C CYS A 50 -10.94 0.78 1.17
N THR A 51 -10.07 0.14 0.39
CA THR A 51 -9.70 -1.27 0.48
C THR A 51 -8.29 -1.45 1.01
N ASP A 52 -7.57 -0.38 1.35
CA ASP A 52 -6.16 -0.48 1.76
C ASP A 52 -5.95 -1.32 3.01
N MET A 53 -6.86 -1.25 3.99
CA MET A 53 -6.79 -2.14 5.17
C MET A 53 -6.91 -3.63 4.77
N GLN A 54 -7.61 -3.94 3.68
CA GLN A 54 -7.75 -5.32 3.19
C GLN A 54 -6.45 -5.87 2.61
N LYS A 55 -5.45 -5.03 2.37
CA LYS A 55 -4.12 -5.50 1.96
C LYS A 55 -3.34 -6.10 3.13
N TYR A 56 -3.81 -5.96 4.36
CA TYR A 56 -3.09 -6.38 5.56
C TYR A 56 -3.85 -7.44 6.34
N CYS A 57 -3.12 -8.31 7.04
CA CYS A 57 -3.71 -9.39 7.84
C CYS A 57 -4.37 -8.87 9.14
N CYS A 58 -3.93 -7.71 9.66
CA CYS A 58 -4.45 -7.09 10.88
C CYS A 58 -4.17 -5.58 10.91
N GLU A 59 -4.84 -4.88 11.83
CA GLU A 59 -4.67 -3.44 12.03
C GLU A 59 -3.23 -3.05 12.39
N GLN A 60 -2.55 -3.86 13.21
CA GLN A 60 -1.15 -3.61 13.58
C GLN A 60 -0.23 -3.55 12.34
N CYS A 61 -0.37 -4.49 11.41
CA CYS A 61 0.40 -4.49 10.16
C CYS A 61 0.08 -3.26 9.30
N PHE A 62 -1.18 -2.84 9.24
CA PHE A 62 -1.59 -1.63 8.54
C PHE A 62 -0.96 -0.37 9.15
N LEU A 63 -1.00 -0.23 10.48
CA LEU A 63 -0.42 0.93 11.17
C LEU A 63 1.11 0.97 11.05
N MET A 64 1.79 -0.17 11.19
CA MET A 64 3.24 -0.26 10.98
C MET A 64 3.62 0.12 9.54
N ALA A 65 2.88 -0.40 8.55
CA ALA A 65 3.11 -0.05 7.16
C ALA A 65 2.87 1.45 6.89
N ALA A 66 1.84 2.05 7.49
CA ALA A 66 1.57 3.48 7.38
C ALA A 66 2.68 4.33 8.02
N SER A 67 3.21 3.91 9.17
CA SER A 67 4.31 4.59 9.86
C SER A 67 5.61 4.58 9.03
N ILE A 68 5.93 3.45 8.39
CA ILE A 68 7.09 3.37 7.48
C ILE A 68 6.86 4.20 6.23
N ARG A 69 5.67 4.12 5.63
CA ARG A 69 5.33 4.90 4.43
C ARG A 69 5.51 6.40 4.66
N GLY A 70 5.14 6.91 5.83
CA GLY A 70 5.32 8.33 6.19
C GLY A 70 6.78 8.78 6.35
N GLN A 71 7.74 7.85 6.39
CA GLN A 71 9.18 8.15 6.46
C GLN A 71 9.86 8.10 5.08
N LEU A 72 9.15 7.65 4.04
CA LEU A 72 9.69 7.53 2.69
C LEU A 72 9.59 8.86 1.93
N PRO A 73 10.53 9.14 1.01
CA PRO A 73 10.44 10.32 0.16
C PRO A 73 9.23 10.21 -0.78
N GLU A 74 8.50 11.32 -0.94
CA GLU A 74 7.45 11.45 -1.96
C GLU A 74 8.03 11.63 -3.35
N GLU A 75 9.18 12.29 -3.44
CA GLU A 75 9.88 12.47 -4.71
C GLU A 75 10.44 11.15 -5.23
N PRO A 76 10.32 10.90 -6.54
CA PRO A 76 10.84 9.68 -7.10
C PRO A 76 12.36 9.63 -7.04
N LEU A 77 12.88 8.43 -6.78
CA LEU A 77 14.30 8.20 -6.47
C LEU A 77 15.27 8.64 -7.57
N TRP A 78 14.82 8.69 -8.83
CA TRP A 78 15.66 9.12 -9.95
C TRP A 78 16.01 10.62 -9.91
N ILE A 79 15.27 11.43 -9.13
CA ILE A 79 15.56 12.87 -8.94
C ILE A 79 16.71 13.07 -7.94
N THR A 80 16.80 12.23 -6.91
CA THR A 80 17.78 12.40 -5.82
C THR A 80 19.20 11.96 -6.20
N GLY A 81 19.38 11.32 -7.36
CA GLY A 81 20.66 10.81 -7.83
C GLY A 81 21.25 9.72 -6.91
N PRO A 82 22.33 9.04 -7.33
CA PRO A 82 23.06 8.15 -6.43
C PRO A 82 23.67 8.99 -5.30
N ARG A 83 23.26 8.75 -4.05
CA ARG A 83 24.03 9.23 -2.89
C ARG A 83 25.36 8.47 -2.91
N LEU A 84 26.44 9.14 -3.28
CA LEU A 84 27.80 8.62 -3.11
C LEU A 84 27.95 8.29 -1.63
N ARG A 85 27.99 7.01 -1.28
CA ARG A 85 28.43 6.60 0.05
C ARG A 85 29.91 6.94 0.12
N GLU A 86 30.26 8.01 0.82
CA GLU A 86 31.59 8.14 1.41
C GLU A 86 31.76 6.93 2.34
N ARG A 87 32.64 6.01 1.92
CA ARG A 87 33.08 4.85 2.70
C ARG A 87 34.16 5.29 3.67
#